data_AF-A0A5C9A5J4-F1
#
_entry.id   AF-A0A5C9A5J4-F1
#
_cell.length_a   1.000
_cell.length_b   1.000
_cell.length_c   1.000
_cell.angle_alpha   90.00
_cell.angle_beta   90.00
_cell.angle_gamma   90.00
#
_symmetry.space_group_name_H-M   'P 1'
#
loop_
_entity.id
_entity.type
_entity.pdbx_description
1 polymer ?
#
loop_
_entity_poly.entity_id
_entity_poly.type
_entity_poly.pdbx_seq_one_letter_code
_entity_poly.pdbx_strand_id
1 'polypeptide(L)'
;MPHFGTKRFSMLKQPLAIMLKHLLATLPLAVLLGACADPAQEATEAVTAAFGPKGTTEISEIEQYPSGVLCGMYERFDRWGESSSKRRFVYVDGEARVRPSREDLAVYCAENPKQVVEAMLGIPVSGDSAAHTARAAADMAMLAATLERYYMENGGYPSTEQGLASLVSKPESAKPLDNYPEGGYLEALPKDPWNRPYVYEGPAWGGVRSPYQLQTYGADGKPGGSGPDADIRSDKLEYLAFAAGL
;
A
#
# COMPACT_ATOMS: atom_id res chain seq x y z
N MET A 1 65.81 -40.51 51.16
CA MET A 1 66.83 -39.44 51.28
C MET A 1 68.18 -40.03 50.90
N PRO A 2 69.16 -39.26 50.39
CA PRO A 2 69.08 -37.87 49.90
C PRO A 2 68.81 -37.86 48.37
N HIS A 3 69.21 -36.94 47.47
CA HIS A 3 69.79 -35.58 47.56
C HIS A 3 69.27 -34.68 46.41
N PHE A 4 69.56 -33.38 46.49
CA PHE A 4 69.39 -32.35 45.45
C PHE A 4 70.37 -32.46 44.26
N GLY A 5 69.99 -31.89 43.10
CA GLY A 5 70.92 -31.57 41.99
C GLY A 5 70.31 -30.69 40.89
N THR A 6 70.48 -29.36 41.00
CA THR A 6 70.06 -28.39 39.96
C THR A 6 71.15 -28.15 38.91
N LYS A 7 70.77 -27.84 37.65
CA LYS A 7 71.28 -26.67 36.90
C LYS A 7 70.57 -26.45 35.55
N ARG A 8 70.43 -25.16 35.21
CA ARG A 8 69.92 -24.61 33.94
C ARG A 8 71.02 -24.52 32.86
N PHE A 9 70.56 -24.18 31.66
CA PHE A 9 71.24 -23.46 30.55
C PHE A 9 71.77 -24.31 29.39
N SER A 10 71.08 -24.25 28.26
CA SER A 10 71.53 -23.38 27.15
C SER A 10 70.38 -23.12 26.16
N MET A 11 70.13 -21.85 25.84
CA MET A 11 69.45 -21.45 24.60
C MET A 11 70.53 -21.01 23.62
N LEU A 12 70.39 -21.31 22.32
CA LEU A 12 70.31 -20.31 21.23
C LEU A 12 70.21 -20.96 19.83
N LYS A 13 69.25 -20.47 19.03
CA LYS A 13 69.27 -20.28 17.55
C LYS A 13 69.32 -21.51 16.59
N GLN A 14 68.13 -21.87 16.05
CA GLN A 14 67.64 -21.69 14.65
C GLN A 14 68.66 -21.39 13.51
N PRO A 15 68.37 -21.60 12.19
CA PRO A 15 67.04 -21.58 11.52
C PRO A 15 66.84 -22.53 10.28
N LEU A 16 65.78 -22.25 9.46
CA LEU A 16 65.41 -22.84 8.14
C LEU A 16 64.99 -24.34 8.13
N ALA A 17 64.12 -24.84 7.24
CA ALA A 17 63.02 -24.33 6.39
C ALA A 17 62.17 -25.58 6.03
N ILE A 18 60.84 -25.60 5.85
CA ILE A 18 59.98 -24.99 4.83
C ILE A 18 58.53 -25.21 5.32
N MET A 19 57.67 -24.19 5.27
CA MET A 19 56.21 -24.33 5.49
C MET A 19 55.49 -24.19 4.15
N LEU A 20 55.01 -25.31 3.60
CA LEU A 20 54.26 -25.30 2.35
C LEU A 20 52.76 -25.10 2.61
N LYS A 21 52.26 -23.92 2.24
CA LYS A 21 50.84 -23.56 2.27
C LYS A 21 50.04 -24.40 1.27
N HIS A 22 48.93 -25.00 1.70
CA HIS A 22 47.64 -25.20 0.98
C HIS A 22 46.62 -25.34 2.12
N LEU A 23 45.90 -24.33 2.59
CA LEU A 23 44.83 -23.57 1.94
C LEU A 23 43.83 -24.44 1.15
N LEU A 24 42.81 -24.93 1.85
CA LEU A 24 41.47 -25.16 1.32
C LEU A 24 40.48 -24.88 2.45
N ALA A 25 39.79 -23.76 2.34
CA ALA A 25 38.65 -23.41 3.17
C ALA A 25 37.36 -24.02 2.57
N THR A 26 36.19 -23.52 2.98
CA THR A 26 34.83 -23.91 2.55
C THR A 26 34.30 -25.19 3.24
N LEU A 27 33.08 -25.21 3.79
CA LEU A 27 32.13 -24.13 4.13
C LEU A 27 31.24 -24.70 5.26
N PRO A 28 30.84 -23.95 6.30
CA PRO A 28 29.68 -24.39 7.08
C PRO A 28 28.49 -24.41 6.12
N LEU A 29 27.74 -25.51 6.09
CA LEU A 29 26.51 -25.56 5.30
C LEU A 29 25.49 -24.64 5.98
N ALA A 30 25.56 -23.36 5.64
CA ALA A 30 24.56 -22.37 6.00
C ALA A 30 23.27 -22.79 5.30
N VAL A 31 22.44 -23.52 6.04
CA VAL A 31 21.06 -23.75 5.65
C VAL A 31 20.41 -22.37 5.70
N LEU A 32 20.39 -21.71 4.53
CA LEU A 32 19.46 -20.65 4.25
C LEU A 32 18.07 -21.29 4.27
N LEU A 33 17.55 -21.46 5.49
CA LEU A 33 16.13 -21.36 5.75
C LEU A 33 15.76 -19.95 5.32
N GLY A 34 15.51 -19.78 4.01
CA GLY A 34 14.61 -18.74 3.55
C GLY A 34 13.33 -18.99 4.32
N ALA A 35 13.07 -18.16 5.33
CA ALA A 35 11.82 -18.19 6.04
C ALA A 35 10.74 -17.98 4.97
N CYS A 36 10.03 -19.05 4.62
CA CYS A 36 8.78 -18.93 3.90
C CYS A 36 7.87 -18.25 4.90
N ALA A 37 7.74 -16.93 4.78
CA ALA A 37 6.88 -16.16 5.66
C ALA A 37 5.48 -16.75 5.54
N ASP A 38 4.91 -17.18 6.65
CA ASP A 38 3.56 -17.70 6.70
C ASP A 38 2.61 -16.50 6.56
N PRO A 39 1.83 -16.37 5.47
CA PRO A 39 0.97 -15.22 5.26
C PRO A 39 -0.07 -15.06 6.38
N ALA A 40 -0.46 -16.15 7.06
CA ALA A 40 -1.33 -16.11 8.22
C ALA A 40 -0.60 -15.54 9.47
N GLN A 41 0.70 -15.78 9.62
CA GLN A 41 1.53 -15.14 10.64
C GLN A 41 1.72 -13.65 10.34
N GLU A 42 2.05 -13.27 9.10
CA GLU A 42 2.19 -11.87 8.70
C GLU A 42 0.89 -11.07 8.95
N ALA A 43 -0.26 -11.63 8.55
CA ALA A 43 -1.57 -11.06 8.85
C ALA A 43 -1.82 -10.92 10.36
N THR A 44 -1.47 -11.94 11.15
CA THR A 44 -1.61 -11.94 12.61
C THR A 44 -0.77 -10.85 13.29
N GLU A 45 0.48 -10.69 12.85
CA GLU A 45 1.39 -9.65 13.34
C GLU A 45 0.89 -8.25 12.97
N ALA A 46 0.47 -8.04 11.71
CA ALA A 46 -0.04 -6.76 11.24
C ALA A 46 -1.35 -6.35 11.94
N VAL A 47 -2.32 -7.26 12.10
CA VAL A 47 -3.58 -6.99 12.83
C VAL A 47 -3.30 -6.69 14.31
N THR A 48 -2.34 -7.39 14.93
CA THR A 48 -1.95 -7.12 16.32
C THR A 48 -1.27 -5.76 16.47
N ALA A 49 -0.35 -5.41 15.56
CA ALA A 49 0.36 -4.13 15.57
C ALA A 49 -0.57 -2.93 15.44
N ALA A 50 -1.65 -3.04 14.65
CA ALA A 50 -2.62 -1.97 14.40
C ALA A 50 -3.31 -1.39 15.65
N PHE A 51 -3.27 -2.09 16.80
CA PHE A 51 -3.87 -1.63 18.06
C PHE A 51 -2.86 -1.14 19.12
N GLY A 52 -1.56 -1.29 18.86
CA GLY A 52 -0.51 -0.97 19.82
C GLY A 52 -0.46 -1.90 21.05
N PRO A 53 0.36 -1.58 22.07
CA PRO A 53 0.82 -2.54 23.08
C PRO A 53 -0.17 -2.79 24.25
N LYS A 54 -1.45 -2.38 24.15
CA LYS A 54 -2.41 -2.45 25.26
C LYS A 54 -3.49 -3.52 25.04
N GLY A 55 -3.55 -4.50 25.94
CA GLY A 55 -4.46 -5.64 25.83
C GLY A 55 -3.92 -6.70 24.88
N THR A 56 -4.64 -7.81 24.73
CA THR A 56 -4.30 -8.90 23.80
C THR A 56 -5.21 -8.87 22.57
N THR A 57 -4.71 -9.43 21.47
CA THR A 57 -5.47 -9.69 20.24
C THR A 57 -5.43 -11.19 20.00
N GLU A 58 -6.59 -11.83 19.91
CA GLU A 58 -6.67 -13.21 19.42
C GLU A 58 -7.19 -13.18 17.99
N ILE A 59 -6.48 -13.89 17.10
CA ILE A 59 -6.82 -14.00 15.68
C ILE A 59 -7.36 -15.41 15.42
N SER A 60 -8.43 -15.51 14.63
CA SER A 60 -9.12 -16.76 14.33
C SER A 60 -9.78 -16.70 12.95
N GLU A 61 -10.22 -17.86 12.44
CA GLU A 61 -11.02 -17.93 11.20
C GLU A 61 -10.31 -17.26 10.00
N ILE A 62 -8.98 -17.46 9.88
CA ILE A 62 -8.19 -16.91 8.77
C ILE A 62 -8.46 -17.73 7.51
N GLU A 63 -8.92 -17.04 6.46
CA GLU A 63 -9.21 -17.54 5.12
C GLU A 63 -8.30 -16.81 4.14
N GLN A 64 -7.59 -17.56 3.28
CA GLN A 64 -6.80 -17.00 2.18
C GLN A 64 -7.58 -17.09 0.87
N TYR A 65 -7.71 -15.96 0.17
CA TYR A 65 -8.44 -15.84 -1.08
C TYR A 65 -7.49 -15.94 -2.30
N PRO A 66 -7.99 -16.31 -3.51
CA PRO A 66 -7.16 -16.45 -4.71
C PRO A 66 -6.39 -15.19 -5.13
N SER A 67 -6.85 -14.02 -4.67
CA SER A 67 -6.20 -12.71 -4.81
C SER A 67 -4.93 -12.53 -3.95
N GLY A 68 -4.62 -13.47 -3.05
CA GLY A 68 -3.55 -13.35 -2.06
C GLY A 68 -3.97 -12.66 -0.76
N VAL A 69 -5.16 -12.04 -0.73
CA VAL A 69 -5.75 -11.44 0.48
C VAL A 69 -5.99 -12.51 1.55
N LEU A 70 -5.73 -12.15 2.81
CA LEU A 70 -6.21 -12.91 3.97
C LEU A 70 -7.31 -12.14 4.69
N CYS A 71 -8.46 -12.77 4.90
CA CYS A 71 -9.52 -12.23 5.75
C CYS A 71 -9.72 -13.13 6.96
N GLY A 72 -10.25 -12.59 8.05
CA GLY A 72 -10.61 -13.41 9.19
C GLY A 72 -11.25 -12.65 10.32
N MET A 73 -11.26 -13.25 11.50
CA MET A 73 -11.79 -12.67 12.74
C MET A 73 -10.67 -12.30 13.70
N TYR A 74 -10.84 -11.18 14.39
CA TYR A 74 -10.06 -10.84 15.58
C TYR A 74 -10.98 -10.54 16.75
N GLU A 75 -10.46 -10.81 17.94
CA GLU A 75 -11.09 -10.52 19.22
C GLU A 75 -10.07 -9.78 20.11
N ARG A 76 -10.47 -8.63 20.69
CA ARG A 76 -9.59 -7.90 21.63
C ARG A 76 -10.06 -8.11 23.05
N PHE A 77 -9.09 -8.43 23.91
CA PHE A 77 -9.26 -8.44 25.34
C PHE A 77 -8.49 -7.27 25.95
N ASP A 78 -9.07 -6.66 26.96
CA ASP A 78 -8.40 -5.63 27.74
C ASP A 78 -7.43 -6.23 28.78
N ARG A 79 -6.89 -5.38 29.65
CA ARG A 79 -5.92 -5.79 30.69
C ARG A 79 -6.53 -6.60 31.84
N TRP A 80 -7.85 -6.75 31.89
CA TRP A 80 -8.59 -7.53 32.87
C TRP A 80 -9.12 -8.85 32.28
N GLY A 81 -8.92 -9.06 30.97
CA GLY A 81 -9.42 -10.23 30.24
C GLY A 81 -10.89 -10.08 29.81
N GLU A 82 -11.46 -8.87 29.87
CA GLU A 82 -12.79 -8.61 29.32
C GLU A 82 -12.70 -8.44 27.81
N SER A 83 -13.60 -9.10 27.08
CA SER A 83 -13.53 -9.20 25.62
C SER A 83 -14.48 -8.24 24.91
N SER A 84 -14.02 -7.74 23.77
CA SER A 84 -14.86 -7.12 22.74
C SER A 84 -15.44 -8.17 21.80
N SER A 85 -16.64 -7.96 21.26
CA SER A 85 -17.22 -8.87 20.26
C SER A 85 -16.27 -9.08 19.07
N LYS A 86 -16.17 -10.32 18.58
CA LYS A 86 -15.44 -10.69 17.35
C LYS A 86 -15.73 -9.72 16.20
N ARG A 87 -14.69 -9.33 15.48
CA ARG A 87 -14.72 -8.37 14.36
C ARG A 87 -13.93 -8.92 13.18
N ARG A 88 -14.35 -8.58 11.97
CA ARG A 88 -13.62 -8.92 10.75
C ARG A 88 -12.37 -8.05 10.60
N PHE A 89 -11.31 -8.62 10.04
CA PHE A 89 -10.20 -7.88 9.44
C PHE A 89 -10.02 -8.30 7.97
N VAL A 90 -9.34 -7.44 7.21
CA VAL A 90 -8.77 -7.75 5.90
C VAL A 90 -7.28 -7.44 5.97
N TYR A 91 -6.45 -8.35 5.44
CA TYR A 91 -5.02 -8.16 5.25
C TYR A 91 -4.71 -8.22 3.76
N VAL A 92 -4.23 -7.11 3.21
CA VAL A 92 -4.01 -6.87 1.77
C VAL A 92 -2.77 -6.01 1.61
N ASP A 93 -1.90 -6.36 0.66
CA ASP A 93 -0.67 -5.62 0.31
C ASP A 93 0.24 -5.24 1.50
N GLY A 94 0.29 -6.10 2.52
CA GLY A 94 1.07 -5.88 3.74
C GLY A 94 0.34 -5.11 4.86
N GLU A 95 -0.85 -4.57 4.59
CA GLU A 95 -1.61 -3.73 5.52
C GLU A 95 -2.82 -4.44 6.14
N ALA A 96 -3.00 -4.28 7.45
CA ALA A 96 -4.14 -4.82 8.18
C ALA A 96 -5.26 -3.78 8.35
N ARG A 97 -6.34 -3.92 7.56
CA ARG A 97 -7.61 -3.20 7.75
C ARG A 97 -8.41 -3.86 8.87
N VAL A 98 -8.22 -3.37 10.09
CA VAL A 98 -8.91 -3.90 11.31
C VAL A 98 -10.31 -3.32 11.54
N ARG A 99 -10.80 -2.46 10.64
CA ARG A 99 -12.19 -1.97 10.59
C ARG A 99 -12.66 -1.89 9.13
N PRO A 100 -12.71 -3.04 8.41
CA PRO A 100 -13.03 -3.02 6.99
C PRO A 100 -14.48 -2.56 6.77
N SER A 101 -14.71 -1.84 5.67
CA SER A 101 -16.04 -1.46 5.20
C SER A 101 -16.84 -2.67 4.70
N ARG A 102 -18.10 -2.47 4.28
CA ARG A 102 -18.88 -3.55 3.66
C ARG A 102 -18.34 -3.86 2.27
N GLU A 103 -17.86 -2.83 1.59
CA GLU A 103 -17.23 -2.84 0.27
C GLU A 103 -15.87 -3.56 0.34
N ASP A 104 -15.04 -3.28 1.35
CA ASP A 104 -13.78 -3.99 1.63
C ASP A 104 -14.02 -5.50 1.76
N LEU A 105 -15.00 -5.89 2.59
CA LEU A 105 -15.33 -7.30 2.80
C LEU A 105 -15.93 -7.95 1.56
N ALA A 106 -16.69 -7.21 0.74
CA ALA A 106 -17.25 -7.71 -0.49
C ALA A 106 -16.18 -7.92 -1.58
N VAL A 107 -15.22 -7.01 -1.71
CA VAL A 107 -14.22 -7.03 -2.79
C VAL A 107 -12.98 -7.85 -2.43
N TYR A 108 -12.38 -7.62 -1.26
CA TYR A 108 -11.11 -8.25 -0.90
C TYR A 108 -11.31 -9.71 -0.46
N CYS A 109 -12.39 -10.02 0.26
CA CYS A 109 -12.74 -11.38 0.68
C CYS A 109 -13.65 -12.09 -0.35
N ALA A 110 -13.29 -12.05 -1.63
CA ALA A 110 -14.03 -12.69 -2.71
C ALA A 110 -13.15 -13.65 -3.52
N GLU A 111 -13.72 -14.80 -3.88
CA GLU A 111 -13.13 -15.75 -4.83
C GLU A 111 -12.89 -15.14 -6.22
N ASN A 112 -13.74 -14.18 -6.61
CA ASN A 112 -13.63 -13.45 -7.87
C ASN A 112 -13.90 -11.95 -7.66
N PRO A 113 -12.90 -11.16 -7.24
CA PRO A 113 -13.05 -9.72 -7.00
C PRO A 113 -13.53 -8.95 -8.24
N LYS A 114 -13.12 -9.36 -9.45
CA LYS A 114 -13.58 -8.76 -10.71
C LYS A 114 -15.09 -8.82 -10.84
N GLN A 115 -15.69 -10.00 -10.65
CA GLN A 115 -17.13 -10.18 -10.70
C GLN A 115 -17.87 -9.37 -9.64
N VAL A 116 -17.32 -9.27 -8.42
CA VAL A 116 -17.94 -8.45 -7.37
C VAL A 116 -17.88 -6.96 -7.70
N VAL A 117 -16.74 -6.46 -8.19
CA VAL A 117 -16.58 -5.05 -8.58
C VAL A 117 -17.48 -4.68 -9.75
N GLU A 118 -17.59 -5.53 -10.77
CA GLU A 118 -18.52 -5.31 -11.90
C GLU A 118 -19.98 -5.30 -11.43
N ALA A 119 -20.37 -6.21 -10.53
CA ALA A 119 -21.73 -6.27 -9.99
C ALA A 119 -22.05 -5.14 -9.00
N MET A 120 -21.06 -4.66 -8.23
CA MET A 120 -21.22 -3.65 -7.19
C MET A 120 -21.20 -2.22 -7.76
N LEU A 121 -20.32 -1.96 -8.72
CA LEU A 121 -20.11 -0.62 -9.28
C LEU A 121 -20.71 -0.44 -10.68
N GLY A 122 -21.02 -1.53 -11.39
CA GLY A 122 -21.37 -1.48 -12.81
C GLY A 122 -20.20 -1.12 -13.73
N ILE A 123 -18.98 -0.99 -13.23
CA ILE A 123 -17.79 -0.58 -13.98
C ILE A 123 -17.06 -1.83 -14.52
N PRO A 124 -16.78 -1.94 -15.83
CA PRO A 124 -16.14 -3.11 -16.42
C PRO A 124 -14.65 -3.17 -16.08
N VAL A 125 -14.22 -4.25 -15.42
CA VAL A 125 -12.81 -4.56 -15.13
C VAL A 125 -12.33 -5.83 -15.87
N SER A 126 -13.18 -6.38 -16.73
CA SER A 126 -12.89 -7.44 -17.69
C SER A 126 -13.42 -7.10 -19.09
N GLY A 127 -12.99 -7.86 -20.11
CA GLY A 127 -13.39 -7.66 -21.51
C GLY A 127 -12.83 -6.38 -22.16
N ASP A 128 -13.39 -6.02 -23.32
CA ASP A 128 -12.87 -4.97 -24.21
C ASP A 128 -12.80 -3.57 -23.57
N SER A 129 -13.71 -3.28 -22.64
CA SER A 129 -13.76 -1.98 -21.95
C SER A 129 -12.79 -1.87 -20.78
N ALA A 130 -12.25 -2.98 -20.26
CA ALA A 130 -11.35 -2.98 -19.11
C ALA A 130 -10.08 -2.14 -19.34
N ALA A 131 -9.57 -2.07 -20.58
CA ALA A 131 -8.42 -1.24 -20.91
C ALA A 131 -8.70 0.26 -20.72
N HIS A 132 -9.94 0.70 -20.97
CA HIS A 132 -10.35 2.09 -20.72
C HIS A 132 -10.48 2.33 -19.21
N THR A 133 -11.15 1.45 -18.48
CA THR A 133 -11.25 1.53 -17.01
C THR A 133 -9.89 1.57 -16.33
N ALA A 134 -8.97 0.68 -16.72
CA ALA A 134 -7.63 0.60 -16.17
C ALA A 134 -6.81 1.87 -16.47
N ARG A 135 -6.92 2.39 -17.71
CA ARG A 135 -6.29 3.65 -18.08
C ARG A 135 -6.84 4.82 -17.24
N ALA A 136 -8.17 4.90 -17.11
CA ALA A 136 -8.81 5.93 -16.31
C ALA A 136 -8.38 5.87 -14.84
N ALA A 137 -8.30 4.67 -14.26
CA ALA A 137 -7.87 4.47 -12.88
C ALA A 137 -6.41 4.91 -12.67
N ALA A 138 -5.50 4.55 -13.60
CA ALA A 138 -4.09 4.93 -13.53
C ALA A 138 -3.88 6.46 -13.66
N ASP A 139 -4.55 7.11 -14.63
CA ASP A 139 -4.48 8.57 -14.79
C ASP A 139 -5.04 9.30 -13.55
N MET A 140 -6.16 8.80 -12.98
CA MET A 140 -6.74 9.37 -11.75
C MET A 140 -5.87 9.12 -10.51
N ALA A 141 -5.17 7.99 -10.40
CA ALA A 141 -4.23 7.72 -9.32
C ALA A 141 -3.01 8.65 -9.38
N MET A 142 -2.48 8.92 -10.59
CA MET A 142 -1.44 9.92 -10.80
C MET A 142 -1.93 11.34 -10.43
N LEU A 143 -3.13 11.73 -10.86
CA LEU A 143 -3.74 13.02 -10.47
C LEU A 143 -3.92 13.12 -8.95
N ALA A 144 -4.37 12.04 -8.29
CA ALA A 144 -4.53 11.99 -6.84
C ALA A 144 -3.19 12.18 -6.11
N ALA A 145 -2.13 11.45 -6.50
CA ALA A 145 -0.79 11.62 -5.94
C ALA A 145 -0.24 13.05 -6.14
N THR A 146 -0.56 13.67 -7.28
CA THR A 146 -0.19 15.05 -7.58
C THR A 146 -0.95 16.05 -6.68
N LEU A 147 -2.24 15.81 -6.43
CA LEU A 147 -3.07 16.60 -5.51
C LEU A 147 -2.61 16.46 -4.05
N GLU A 148 -2.17 15.28 -3.61
CA GLU A 148 -1.53 15.10 -2.30
C GLU A 148 -0.24 15.93 -2.19
N ARG A 149 0.60 15.95 -3.23
CA ARG A 149 1.80 16.81 -3.25
C ARG A 149 1.44 18.31 -3.19
N TYR A 150 0.44 18.75 -3.96
CA TYR A 150 -0.09 20.12 -3.87
C TYR A 150 -0.56 20.44 -2.44
N TYR A 151 -1.27 19.52 -1.79
CA TYR A 151 -1.73 19.69 -0.40
C TYR A 151 -0.57 19.79 0.59
N MET A 152 0.46 18.95 0.47
CA MET A 152 1.63 18.97 1.35
C MET A 152 2.42 20.28 1.22
N GLU A 153 2.59 20.81 0.01
CA GLU A 153 3.36 22.03 -0.24
C GLU A 153 2.57 23.31 0.11
N ASN A 154 1.25 23.35 -0.13
CA ASN A 154 0.44 24.57 0.01
C ASN A 154 -0.50 24.56 1.25
N GLY A 155 -0.67 23.42 1.91
CA GLY A 155 -1.52 23.25 3.09
C GLY A 155 -3.03 23.18 2.81
N GLY A 156 -3.42 22.74 1.61
CA GLY A 156 -4.81 22.59 1.18
C GLY A 156 -4.89 22.14 -0.28
N TYR A 157 -5.99 21.51 -0.69
CA TYR A 157 -6.25 21.19 -2.10
C TYR A 157 -6.75 22.44 -2.87
N PRO A 158 -6.69 22.44 -4.21
CA PRO A 158 -7.31 23.48 -5.03
C PRO A 158 -8.83 23.61 -4.76
N SER A 159 -9.40 24.80 -4.95
CA SER A 159 -10.87 24.94 -4.97
C SER A 159 -11.47 24.36 -6.26
N THR A 160 -12.78 24.15 -6.30
CA THR A 160 -13.48 23.69 -7.52
C THR A 160 -13.30 24.68 -8.68
N GLU A 161 -13.24 25.98 -8.40
CA GLU A 161 -13.02 27.04 -9.39
C GLU A 161 -11.57 27.07 -9.90
N GLN A 162 -10.59 26.75 -9.05
CA GLN A 162 -9.19 26.59 -9.46
C GLN A 162 -8.97 25.31 -10.28
N GLY A 163 -9.70 24.25 -9.93
CA GLY A 163 -9.76 22.98 -10.64
C GLY A 163 -8.40 22.28 -10.79
N LEU A 164 -8.33 21.33 -11.73
CA LEU A 164 -7.08 20.67 -12.11
C LEU A 164 -6.09 21.59 -12.83
N ALA A 165 -6.54 22.73 -13.39
CA ALA A 165 -5.66 23.70 -14.03
C ALA A 165 -4.58 24.23 -13.06
N SER A 166 -4.89 24.29 -11.77
CA SER A 166 -3.94 24.57 -10.68
C SER A 166 -2.73 23.64 -10.61
N LEU A 167 -2.81 22.43 -11.19
CA LEU A 167 -1.68 21.48 -11.25
C LEU A 167 -0.70 21.81 -12.38
N VAL A 168 -1.10 22.61 -13.37
CA VAL A 168 -0.23 23.00 -14.51
C VAL A 168 0.25 24.45 -14.36
N SER A 169 -0.64 25.35 -13.93
CA SER A 169 -0.34 26.78 -13.78
C SER A 169 -0.74 27.30 -12.41
N LYS A 170 0.09 28.15 -11.79
CA LYS A 170 -0.14 28.73 -10.47
C LYS A 170 -1.49 29.47 -10.43
N PRO A 171 -2.48 29.03 -9.63
CA PRO A 171 -3.78 29.66 -9.61
C PRO A 171 -3.74 30.97 -8.82
N GLU A 172 -4.68 31.87 -9.11
CA GLU A 172 -4.98 32.98 -8.21
C GLU A 172 -5.57 32.43 -6.90
N SER A 173 -5.07 32.92 -5.77
CA SER A 173 -5.41 32.41 -4.44
C SER A 173 -5.35 33.53 -3.40
N ALA A 174 -6.33 33.56 -2.50
CA ALA A 174 -6.35 34.50 -1.37
C ALA A 174 -5.23 34.24 -0.34
N LYS A 175 -4.73 33.00 -0.27
CA LYS A 175 -3.56 32.61 0.52
C LYS A 175 -2.34 32.50 -0.41
N PRO A 176 -1.17 33.07 -0.04
CA PRO A 176 0.06 32.84 -0.78
C PRO A 176 0.38 31.35 -0.95
N LEU A 177 0.79 30.99 -2.17
CA LEU A 177 1.25 29.65 -2.55
C LEU A 177 2.77 29.71 -2.67
N ASP A 178 3.45 29.82 -1.54
CA ASP A 178 4.89 30.15 -1.47
C ASP A 178 5.78 29.00 -1.98
N ASN A 179 5.33 27.76 -1.82
CA ASN A 179 6.04 26.56 -2.26
C ASN A 179 5.66 26.08 -3.68
N TYR A 180 4.78 26.81 -4.38
CA TYR A 180 4.31 26.40 -5.70
C TYR A 180 5.47 26.39 -6.73
N PRO A 181 5.74 25.26 -7.42
CA PRO A 181 6.85 25.14 -8.37
C PRO A 181 6.68 26.03 -9.61
N GLU A 182 7.76 26.68 -10.06
CA GLU A 182 7.71 27.64 -11.18
C GLU A 182 7.18 27.06 -12.51
N GLY A 183 7.34 25.74 -12.72
CA GLY A 183 6.82 25.00 -13.88
C GLY A 183 5.51 24.24 -13.65
N GLY A 184 4.85 24.43 -12.51
CA GLY A 184 3.69 23.61 -12.12
C GLY A 184 4.05 22.22 -11.59
N TYR A 185 3.01 21.44 -11.28
CA TYR A 185 3.11 20.05 -10.82
C TYR A 185 3.10 19.05 -11.97
N LEU A 186 2.48 19.40 -13.09
CA LEU A 186 2.35 18.61 -14.32
C LEU A 186 2.61 19.51 -15.54
N GLU A 187 3.25 18.98 -16.58
CA GLU A 187 3.44 19.70 -17.85
C GLU A 187 2.10 19.93 -18.59
N ALA A 188 1.19 18.97 -18.49
CA ALA A 188 -0.16 19.02 -19.04
C ALA A 188 -1.10 18.09 -18.26
N LEU A 189 -2.40 18.35 -18.32
CA LEU A 189 -3.39 17.44 -17.77
C LEU A 189 -3.63 16.24 -18.71
N PRO A 190 -3.72 15.00 -18.18
CA PRO A 190 -4.21 13.89 -18.96
C PRO A 190 -5.67 14.13 -19.33
N LYS A 191 -6.09 13.54 -20.44
CA LYS A 191 -7.50 13.34 -20.76
C LYS A 191 -7.89 11.92 -20.41
N ASP A 192 -9.17 11.72 -20.15
CA ASP A 192 -9.73 10.39 -19.95
C ASP A 192 -9.63 9.53 -21.23
N PRO A 193 -9.88 8.21 -21.13
CA PRO A 193 -9.81 7.30 -22.27
C PRO A 193 -10.73 7.67 -23.45
N TRP A 194 -11.72 8.53 -23.21
CA TRP A 194 -12.70 9.02 -24.19
C TRP A 194 -12.39 10.45 -24.66
N ASN A 195 -11.16 10.93 -24.42
CA ASN A 195 -10.61 12.20 -24.88
C ASN A 195 -11.32 13.44 -24.28
N ARG A 196 -11.91 13.30 -23.08
CA ARG A 196 -12.53 14.38 -22.30
C ARG A 196 -11.63 14.80 -21.13
N PRO A 197 -11.76 16.03 -20.58
CA PRO A 197 -11.08 16.39 -19.35
C PRO A 197 -11.67 15.62 -18.16
N TYR A 198 -10.83 15.24 -17.21
CA TYR A 198 -11.28 14.77 -15.91
C TYR A 198 -12.04 15.86 -15.16
N VAL A 199 -13.10 15.46 -14.47
CA VAL A 199 -13.88 16.35 -13.60
C VAL A 199 -13.31 16.29 -12.19
N TYR A 200 -13.15 17.46 -11.59
CA TYR A 200 -12.66 17.66 -10.23
C TYR A 200 -13.66 18.48 -9.43
N GLU A 201 -14.02 17.98 -8.26
CA GLU A 201 -14.80 18.73 -7.26
C GLU A 201 -13.90 18.89 -6.04
N GLY A 202 -13.57 20.14 -5.71
CA GLY A 202 -12.71 20.48 -4.59
C GLY A 202 -13.41 20.33 -3.24
N PRO A 203 -12.68 20.44 -2.12
CA PRO A 203 -13.26 20.39 -0.80
C PRO A 203 -14.28 21.52 -0.58
N ALA A 204 -15.46 21.16 -0.08
CA ALA A 204 -16.55 22.12 0.17
C ALA A 204 -16.21 23.21 1.22
N TRP A 205 -15.21 22.97 2.08
CA TRP A 205 -14.75 23.93 3.09
C TRP A 205 -13.22 23.88 3.21
N GLY A 206 -12.58 25.05 3.32
CA GLY A 206 -11.15 25.16 3.60
C GLY A 206 -10.84 24.78 5.04
N GLY A 207 -10.42 23.53 5.28
CA GLY A 207 -10.16 22.99 6.61
C GLY A 207 -9.58 21.57 6.60
N VAL A 208 -9.58 20.93 7.78
CA VAL A 208 -9.08 19.57 8.04
C VAL A 208 -9.45 18.61 6.90
N ARG A 209 -8.43 18.03 6.22
CA ARG A 209 -8.50 17.04 5.11
C ARG A 209 -9.92 16.78 4.59
N SER A 210 -10.51 17.82 4.00
CA SER A 210 -11.80 17.68 3.35
C SER A 210 -11.57 16.97 2.02
N PRO A 211 -12.31 15.88 1.72
CA PRO A 211 -12.07 15.10 0.52
C PRO A 211 -12.39 15.94 -0.71
N TYR A 212 -11.54 15.82 -1.73
CA TYR A 212 -11.89 16.17 -3.10
C TYR A 212 -12.44 14.92 -3.80
N GLN A 213 -13.05 15.12 -4.97
CA GLN A 213 -13.48 14.05 -5.87
C GLN A 213 -12.83 14.24 -7.24
N LEU A 214 -12.26 13.17 -7.79
CA LEU A 214 -12.00 13.04 -9.22
C LEU A 214 -13.05 12.11 -9.83
N GLN A 215 -13.47 12.38 -11.06
CA GLN A 215 -14.35 11.50 -11.83
C GLN A 215 -14.19 11.64 -13.36
N THR A 216 -14.59 10.60 -14.08
CA THR A 216 -14.92 10.62 -15.52
C THR A 216 -16.26 9.94 -15.73
N TYR A 217 -17.07 10.47 -16.66
CA TYR A 217 -18.44 10.04 -16.97
C TYR A 217 -18.50 8.92 -18.03
N GLY A 218 -17.61 7.92 -17.92
CA GLY A 218 -17.56 6.76 -18.81
C GLY A 218 -17.52 7.10 -20.31
N ALA A 219 -17.97 6.16 -21.14
CA ALA A 219 -17.99 6.29 -22.58
C ALA A 219 -19.06 7.28 -23.10
N ASP A 220 -20.21 7.42 -22.44
CA ASP A 220 -21.30 8.30 -22.92
C ASP A 220 -21.08 9.79 -22.57
N GLY A 221 -20.28 10.09 -21.54
CA GLY A 221 -19.95 11.44 -21.11
C GLY A 221 -21.01 12.12 -20.26
N LYS A 222 -21.92 11.38 -19.62
CA LYS A 222 -22.99 11.90 -18.75
C LYS A 222 -22.98 11.20 -17.38
N PRO A 223 -23.45 11.88 -16.32
CA PRO A 223 -23.52 11.27 -14.99
C PRO A 223 -24.38 10.00 -14.96
N GLY A 224 -23.85 8.96 -14.30
CA GLY A 224 -24.49 7.67 -14.06
C GLY A 224 -23.94 6.57 -14.96
N GLY A 225 -24.80 6.05 -15.85
CA GLY A 225 -24.48 4.96 -16.76
C GLY A 225 -24.23 3.60 -16.09
N SER A 226 -23.79 2.63 -16.89
CA SER A 226 -23.35 1.29 -16.46
C SER A 226 -22.54 0.65 -17.58
N GLY A 227 -21.71 -0.35 -17.27
CA GLY A 227 -20.79 -0.94 -18.24
C GLY A 227 -19.82 0.12 -18.77
N PRO A 228 -19.58 0.21 -20.08
CA PRO A 228 -18.68 1.23 -20.65
C PRO A 228 -19.06 2.66 -20.29
N ASP A 229 -20.34 2.92 -20.02
CA ASP A 229 -20.88 4.25 -19.72
C ASP A 229 -20.83 4.59 -18.21
N ALA A 230 -20.32 3.71 -17.36
CA ALA A 230 -20.31 3.91 -15.91
C ALA A 230 -19.34 5.03 -15.47
N ASP A 231 -19.81 5.89 -14.55
CA ASP A 231 -18.97 6.86 -13.85
C ASP A 231 -17.83 6.18 -13.08
N ILE A 232 -16.58 6.56 -13.37
CA ILE A 232 -15.40 6.14 -12.61
C ILE A 232 -15.02 7.26 -11.64
N ARG A 233 -14.88 6.94 -10.35
CA ARG A 233 -14.74 7.90 -9.25
C ARG A 233 -13.55 7.59 -8.33
N SER A 234 -12.85 8.61 -7.82
CA SER A 234 -11.67 8.45 -6.96
C SER A 234 -11.89 7.61 -5.70
N ASP A 235 -13.08 7.69 -5.09
CA ASP A 235 -13.48 6.94 -3.90
C ASP A 235 -13.76 5.44 -4.16
N LYS A 236 -13.53 4.98 -5.39
CA LYS A 236 -13.66 3.58 -5.82
C LYS A 236 -12.40 3.04 -6.51
N LEU A 237 -11.34 3.85 -6.65
CA LEU A 237 -10.12 3.46 -7.34
C LEU A 237 -9.40 2.29 -6.69
N GLU A 238 -9.41 2.19 -5.35
CA GLU A 238 -8.77 1.06 -4.66
C GLU A 238 -9.37 -0.30 -5.06
N TYR A 239 -10.70 -0.37 -5.19
CA TYR A 239 -11.40 -1.58 -5.60
C TYR A 239 -11.21 -1.87 -7.10
N LEU A 240 -11.18 -0.82 -7.94
CA LEU A 240 -10.93 -0.96 -9.37
C LEU A 240 -9.49 -1.42 -9.67
N ALA A 241 -8.50 -0.83 -8.99
CA ALA A 241 -7.09 -1.21 -9.13
C ALA A 241 -6.85 -2.65 -8.65
N PHE A 242 -7.33 -2.99 -7.45
CA PHE A 242 -7.25 -4.34 -6.90
C PHE A 242 -7.91 -5.39 -7.82
N ALA A 243 -9.13 -5.12 -8.30
CA ALA A 243 -9.82 -6.05 -9.18
C ALA A 243 -9.16 -6.14 -10.56
N ALA A 244 -8.66 -5.04 -11.12
CA ALA A 244 -7.96 -5.06 -12.42
C ALA A 244 -6.55 -5.70 -12.34
N GLY A 245 -5.90 -5.66 -11.17
CA GLY A 245 -4.51 -6.10 -10.96
C GLY A 245 -3.51 -5.03 -11.39
N LEU A 246 -3.73 -3.77 -10.97
CA LEU A 246 -2.95 -2.58 -11.31
C LEU A 246 -2.09 -2.09 -10.14
#